data_AF-A0A1B7IQG1-F1
#
_entry.id   AF-A0A1B7IQG1-F1
#
_cell.length_a   1.000
_cell.length_b   1.000
_cell.length_c   1.000
_cell.angle_alpha   90.00
_cell.angle_beta   90.00
_cell.angle_gamma   90.00
#
_symmetry.space_group_name_H-M   'P 1'
#
loop_
_entity.id
_entity.type
_entity.pdbx_description
1 polymer ?
#
loop_
_entity_poly.entity_id
_entity_poly.type
_entity_poly.pdbx_seq_one_letter_code
_entity_poly.pdbx_strand_id
1 'polypeptide(L)'
;MDISDSQQSSTPVIAAGVKFSRMASDFKQKLKEWKGYGRITPIQFTRTRFDAADLNTPIKAWTLFVSDTSLDANDVTVSLTIKNPLNANIAMLYNVEEFQGLQNA
;
A
#
# COMPACT_ATOMS: atom_id res chain seq x y z
N MET A 1 14.49 4.22 6.69
CA MET A 1 13.09 4.15 6.25
C MET A 1 12.45 5.42 6.75
N ASP A 2 11.94 6.24 5.84
CA ASP A 2 11.20 7.45 6.20
C ASP A 2 9.73 7.26 5.80
N ILE A 3 8.81 7.62 6.68
CA ILE A 3 7.36 7.44 6.47
C ILE A 3 6.73 8.82 6.56
N SER A 4 6.18 9.31 5.44
CA SER A 4 5.33 10.49 5.47
C SER A 4 3.90 10.07 5.80
N ASP A 5 3.39 10.58 6.92
CA ASP A 5 2.01 10.35 7.33
C ASP A 5 1.04 11.07 6.38
N SER A 6 -0.16 10.50 6.24
CA SER A 6 -1.21 11.07 5.39
C SER A 6 -1.64 12.45 5.87
N GLN A 7 -1.67 13.42 4.96
CA GLN A 7 -2.22 14.75 5.26
C GLN A 7 -3.74 14.71 5.37
N GLN A 8 -4.29 15.50 6.29
CA GLN A 8 -5.72 15.65 6.48
C GLN A 8 -6.24 16.73 5.51
N SER A 9 -6.68 16.31 4.32
CA SER A 9 -7.26 17.19 3.30
C SER A 9 -8.79 17.20 3.37
N SER A 10 -9.42 18.28 2.86
CA SER A 10 -10.88 18.39 2.68
C SER A 10 -11.44 17.35 1.69
N THR A 11 -10.57 16.77 0.88
CA THR A 11 -10.80 15.51 0.16
C THR A 11 -10.20 14.36 0.97
N PRO A 12 -11.00 13.36 1.41
CA PRO A 12 -10.48 12.23 2.17
C PRO A 12 -9.68 11.29 1.26
N VAL A 13 -8.44 11.66 0.97
CA VAL A 13 -7.46 10.81 0.27
C VAL A 13 -6.44 10.39 1.31
N ILE A 14 -6.62 9.18 1.85
CA ILE A 14 -5.63 8.57 2.73
C ILE A 14 -4.52 8.02 1.84
N ALA A 15 -3.42 8.78 1.76
CA ALA A 15 -2.24 8.43 0.99
C ALA A 15 -1.00 8.58 1.86
N ALA A 16 -0.09 7.61 1.79
CA ALA A 16 1.15 7.62 2.56
C ALA A 16 2.34 7.33 1.64
N GLY A 17 3.49 7.93 1.93
CA GLY A 17 4.73 7.71 1.19
C GLY A 17 5.75 7.01 2.07
N VAL A 18 6.32 5.91 1.58
CA VAL A 18 7.37 5.18 2.29
C VAL A 18 8.64 5.15 1.46
N LYS A 19 9.72 5.71 2.02
CA LYS A 19 11.03 5.71 1.40
C LYS A 19 11.93 4.63 2.00
N PHE A 20 12.33 3.67 1.18
CA PHE A 20 13.31 2.65 1.49
C PHE A 20 14.66 3.04 0.92
N SER A 21 15.65 3.22 1.79
CA SER A 21 17.02 3.49 1.36
C SER A 21 17.84 2.22 1.28
N ARG A 22 18.77 2.17 0.31
CA ARG A 22 19.72 1.07 0.09
C ARG A 22 19.09 -0.28 -0.27
N MET A 23 17.80 -0.30 -0.59
CA MET A 23 17.07 -1.52 -0.96
C MET A 23 16.60 -1.51 -2.43
N ALA A 24 17.04 -0.53 -3.22
CA ALA A 24 16.56 -0.36 -4.60
C ALA A 24 16.85 -1.55 -5.51
N SER A 25 18.01 -2.21 -5.36
CA SER A 25 18.37 -3.38 -6.17
C SER A 25 17.44 -4.56 -5.91
N ASP A 26 17.26 -4.92 -4.64
CA ASP A 26 16.44 -6.09 -4.25
C ASP A 26 14.96 -5.84 -4.57
N PHE A 27 14.48 -4.62 -4.34
CA PHE A 27 13.12 -4.22 -4.70
C PHE A 27 12.89 -4.36 -6.21
N LYS A 28 13.86 -3.91 -7.03
CA LYS A 28 13.80 -4.05 -8.49
C LYS A 28 13.82 -5.51 -8.93
N GLN A 29 14.57 -6.37 -8.25
CA GLN A 29 14.57 -7.81 -8.55
C GLN A 29 13.20 -8.44 -8.26
N LYS A 30 12.58 -8.10 -7.12
CA LYS A 30 11.23 -8.60 -6.77
C LYS A 30 10.14 -8.07 -7.70
N LEU A 31 10.20 -6.80 -8.10
CA LEU A 31 9.29 -6.28 -9.13
C LEU A 31 9.47 -6.99 -10.48
N LYS A 32 10.66 -7.47 -10.83
CA LYS A 32 10.87 -8.25 -12.07
C LYS A 32 10.28 -9.66 -12.00
N GLU A 33 10.18 -10.24 -10.80
CA GLU A 33 9.50 -11.52 -10.58
C GLU A 33 7.97 -11.37 -10.73
N TRP A 34 7.45 -10.17 -10.53
CA TRP A 34 6.03 -9.84 -10.65
C TRP A 34 5.54 -9.84 -12.12
N LYS A 35 5.16 -11.04 -12.60
CA LYS A 35 4.75 -11.32 -13.99
C LYS A 35 3.50 -12.19 -14.02
N GLY A 36 2.84 -12.24 -15.19
CA GLY A 36 1.70 -13.12 -15.45
C GLY A 36 0.55 -12.91 -14.46
N TYR A 37 0.04 -14.01 -13.90
CA TYR A 37 -1.03 -14.01 -12.90
C TYR A 37 -0.70 -13.19 -11.64
N GLY A 38 0.60 -13.02 -11.31
CA GLY A 38 0.98 -12.17 -10.18
C GLY A 38 0.43 -10.74 -10.30
N ARG A 39 0.28 -10.21 -11.52
CA ARG A 39 -0.20 -8.85 -11.77
C ARG A 39 -1.68 -8.61 -11.44
N ILE A 40 -2.47 -9.67 -11.24
CA ILE A 40 -3.86 -9.55 -10.81
C ILE A 40 -4.04 -9.68 -9.29
N THR A 41 -2.95 -9.88 -8.56
CA THR A 41 -2.94 -9.80 -7.10
C THR A 41 -2.38 -8.44 -6.69
N PRO A 42 -3.11 -7.63 -5.92
CA PRO A 42 -2.64 -6.31 -5.55
C PRO A 42 -1.50 -6.43 -4.53
N ILE A 43 -0.52 -5.53 -4.63
CA ILE A 43 0.59 -5.47 -3.67
C ILE A 43 0.09 -4.74 -2.42
N GLN A 44 0.17 -5.41 -1.27
CA GLN A 44 -0.21 -4.86 0.03
C GLN A 44 1.02 -4.41 0.82
N PHE A 45 0.90 -3.27 1.47
CA PHE A 45 1.86 -2.76 2.43
C PHE A 45 1.24 -2.84 3.83
N THR A 46 1.88 -3.59 4.72
CA THR A 46 1.44 -3.71 6.11
C THR A 46 2.48 -3.07 7.04
N ARG A 47 2.06 -2.06 7.81
CA ARG A 47 2.83 -1.53 8.93
C ARG A 47 2.33 -2.18 10.21
N THR A 48 3.21 -2.89 10.91
CA THR A 48 2.94 -3.43 12.23
C THR A 48 3.75 -2.69 13.29
N ARG A 49 3.18 -2.53 14.49
CA ARG A 49 3.90 -2.11 15.67
C ARG A 49 3.94 -3.27 16.66
N PHE A 50 5.11 -3.53 17.21
CA PHE A 50 5.35 -4.56 18.21
C PHE A 50 5.65 -3.93 19.56
N ASP A 51 5.41 -4.69 20.63
CA ASP A 51 5.90 -4.34 21.96
C ASP A 51 7.40 -4.70 22.04
N ALA A 52 8.16 -3.96 22.84
CA ALA A 52 9.54 -4.34 23.15
C ALA A 52 9.61 -5.65 23.94
N ALA A 53 8.58 -5.97 24.74
CA ALA A 53 8.51 -7.20 25.53
C ALA A 53 7.97 -8.42 24.74
N ASP A 54 7.22 -8.20 23.66
CA ASP A 54 6.70 -9.25 22.78
C ASP A 54 6.75 -8.80 21.31
N LEU A 55 7.71 -9.37 20.59
CA LEU A 55 7.93 -9.14 19.16
C LEU A 55 7.09 -10.06 18.25
N ASN A 56 6.37 -11.03 18.83
CA ASN A 56 5.60 -12.00 18.05
C ASN A 56 4.14 -11.58 17.85
N THR A 57 3.59 -10.80 18.78
CA THR A 57 2.21 -10.34 18.73
C THR A 57 2.14 -8.86 18.31
N PRO A 58 1.63 -8.54 17.10
CA PRO A 58 1.48 -7.15 16.68
C PRO A 58 0.38 -6.44 17.50
N ILE A 59 0.72 -5.30 18.10
CA ILE A 59 -0.22 -4.46 18.88
C ILE A 59 -1.27 -3.84 17.95
N LYS A 60 -0.82 -3.40 16.77
CA LYS A 60 -1.68 -2.79 15.76
C LYS A 60 -1.09 -2.99 14.38
N ALA A 61 -1.92 -3.42 13.45
CA ALA A 61 -1.59 -3.59 12.04
C ALA A 61 -2.44 -2.64 11.19
N TRP A 62 -1.79 -1.97 10.25
CA TRP A 62 -2.45 -1.20 9.20
C TRP A 62 -2.01 -1.73 7.85
N THR A 63 -2.98 -2.04 6.99
CA THR A 63 -2.71 -2.53 5.63
C THR A 63 -3.28 -1.54 4.61
N LEU A 64 -2.44 -1.15 3.66
CA LEU A 64 -2.78 -0.31 2.51
C LEU A 64 -2.36 -1.01 1.21
N PHE A 65 -2.85 -0.55 0.08
CA PHE A 65 -2.41 -0.99 -1.24
C PHE A 65 -1.30 -0.09 -1.77
N VAL A 66 -0.36 -0.68 -2.51
CA VAL A 66 0.65 0.08 -3.25
C VAL A 66 0.05 0.58 -4.55
N SER A 67 -0.05 1.90 -4.73
CA SER A 67 -0.56 2.52 -5.97
C SER A 67 0.54 2.79 -6.99
N ASP A 68 1.72 3.17 -6.52
CA ASP A 68 2.85 3.54 -7.37
C ASP A 68 4.19 3.26 -6.69
N THR A 69 5.24 3.09 -7.49
CA THR A 69 6.60 2.98 -6.98
C THR A 69 7.59 3.69 -7.89
N SER A 70 8.31 4.65 -7.32
CA SER A 70 9.42 5.34 -7.96
C SER A 70 10.76 4.80 -7.44
N LEU A 71 11.69 4.50 -8.35
CA LEU A 71 13.03 4.02 -8.01
C LEU A 71 14.07 5.06 -8.45
N ASP A 72 14.83 5.56 -7.48
CA ASP A 72 16.06 6.32 -7.70
C ASP A 72 17.28 5.39 -7.62
N ALA A 73 18.49 5.93 -7.84
CA ALA A 73 19.72 5.14 -7.89
C ALA A 73 19.94 4.22 -6.67
N ASN A 74 19.54 4.67 -5.47
CA ASN A 74 19.71 3.93 -4.21
C ASN A 74 18.43 3.81 -3.37
N ASP A 75 17.40 4.59 -3.71
CA ASP A 75 16.20 4.74 -2.90
C ASP A 75 14.97 4.27 -3.69
N VAL A 76 13.98 3.76 -2.96
CA VAL A 76 12.66 3.43 -3.50
C VAL A 76 11.62 4.18 -2.72
N THR A 77 10.77 4.92 -3.42
CA THR A 77 9.62 5.61 -2.85
C THR A 77 8.36 4.86 -3.27
N VAL A 78 7.61 4.36 -2.30
CA VAL A 78 6.37 3.63 -2.51
C VAL A 78 5.20 4.51 -2.07
N SER A 79 4.24 4.69 -2.98
CA SER A 79 3.01 5.43 -2.72
C SER A 79 1.90 4.47 -2.34
N LEU A 80 1.20 4.76 -1.24
CA LEU A 80 0.19 3.90 -0.65
C LEU A 80 -1.20 4.54 -0.71
N THR A 81 -2.23 3.71 -0.84
CA THR A 81 -3.63 4.13 -0.92
C THR A 81 -4.55 3.09 -0.23
N ILE A 82 -5.74 3.52 0.18
CA ILE A 82 -6.78 2.60 0.69
C ILE A 82 -7.47 1.83 -0.43
N LYS A 83 -7.57 2.41 -1.64
CA LYS A 83 -8.32 1.81 -2.75
C LYS A 83 -7.45 0.80 -3.48
N ASN A 84 -8.00 -0.37 -3.79
CA ASN A 84 -7.27 -1.35 -4.58
C ASN A 84 -7.05 -0.81 -6.01
N PRO A 85 -5.80 -0.59 -6.44
CA PRO A 85 -5.52 -0.04 -7.78
C PRO A 85 -5.97 -0.98 -8.91
N LEU A 86 -6.09 -2.29 -8.65
CA LEU A 86 -6.58 -3.24 -9.65
C LEU A 86 -8.07 -3.10 -9.93
N ASN A 87 -8.85 -2.57 -8.99
CA ASN A 87 -10.29 -2.38 -9.17
C ASN A 87 -10.60 -1.22 -10.13
N ALA A 88 -9.66 -0.30 -10.34
CA ALA A 88 -9.83 0.83 -11.26
C ALA A 88 -9.99 0.41 -12.73
N ASN A 89 -9.58 -0.82 -13.09
CA ASN A 89 -9.56 -1.30 -14.48
C ASN A 89 -10.64 -2.35 -14.80
N ILE A 90 -11.38 -2.87 -13.80
CA ILE A 90 -12.16 -4.12 -14.01
C ILE A 90 -13.57 -4.12 -13.39
N ALA A 91 -13.99 -3.14 -12.59
CA ALA A 91 -15.25 -3.29 -11.85
C ALA A 91 -16.17 -2.08 -11.88
N MET A 92 -17.49 -2.37 -11.79
CA MET A 92 -18.57 -1.42 -11.54
C MET A 92 -18.10 -0.24 -10.68
N LEU A 93 -18.40 0.97 -11.13
CA LEU A 93 -17.99 2.25 -10.51
C LEU A 93 -18.25 2.34 -9.00
N TYR A 94 -19.17 1.51 -8.49
CA TYR A 94 -19.66 1.52 -7.12
C TYR A 94 -19.86 0.08 -6.63
N ASN A 95 -18.90 -0.44 -5.86
CA ASN A 95 -19.09 -1.67 -5.09
C ASN A 95 -19.26 -1.34 -3.60
N VAL A 96 -20.06 -2.15 -2.91
CA VAL A 96 -20.37 -1.95 -1.48
C VAL A 96 -19.22 -2.38 -0.55
N GLU A 97 -18.23 -3.12 -1.05
CA GLU A 97 -17.07 -3.56 -0.27
C GLU A 97 -16.09 -2.40 -0.02
N GLU A 98 -15.83 -1.58 -1.04
CA GLU A 98 -14.99 -0.38 -0.99
C GLU A 98 -15.77 0.86 -0.53
N PHE A 99 -17.08 0.89 -0.78
CA PHE A 99 -17.96 1.99 -0.41
C PHE A 99 -19.12 1.47 0.44
N GLN A 100 -18.83 1.12 1.70
CA GLN A 100 -19.81 0.56 2.64
C GLN A 100 -21.05 1.44 2.85
N GLY A 101 -20.92 2.76 2.67
CA GLY A 101 -22.04 3.71 2.73
C GLY A 101 -23.04 3.62 1.55
N LEU A 102 -22.77 2.76 0.56
CA LEU A 102 -23.71 2.44 -0.53
C LEU A 102 -24.57 1.21 -0.24
N GLN A 103 -24.37 0.54 0.90
CA GLN A 103 -25.36 -0.42 1.38
C GLN A 103 -26.64 0.37 1.68
N ASN A 104 -27.69 0.13 0.88
CA ASN A 104 -29.00 0.71 1.15
C ASN A 104 -29.42 0.35 2.58
N ALA A 105 -29.86 1.36 3.33
CA ALA A 105 -30.44 1.21 4.66
C ALA A 105 -31.67 0.29 4.64
#